data_AF-A0A940V8V4-F1
#
_entry.id   AF-A0A940V8V4-F1
#
_cell.length_a   1.000
_cell.length_b   1.000
_cell.length_c   1.000
_cell.angle_alpha   90.00
_cell.angle_beta   90.00
_cell.angle_gamma   90.00
#
_symmetry.space_group_name_H-M   'P 1'
#
loop_
_entity.id
_entity.type
_entity.pdbx_description
1 polymer ?
#
loop_
_entity_poly.entity_id
_entity_poly.type
_entity_poly.pdbx_seq_one_letter_code
_entity_poly.pdbx_strand_id
1 'polypeptide(L)'
;MLNQIRSKRLKIFVKLRTKNKVIKIKIAILANGVWDLEWGKQALKEVDFLICADGGANYAALSSRIPDLVIGDLDSILPENLSQCEKSGCLIERYPCEKDETDLELALLRAEERARMLGERDIWLYGATGKRIDHFLGNVALMLDYAQKGYRIR
;
A
#
# COMPACT_ATOMS: atom_id res chain seq x y z
N MET A 1 -12.75 32.28 -0.49
CA MET A 1 -11.48 31.54 -0.54
C MET A 1 -11.55 30.17 0.17
N LEU A 2 -12.74 29.53 0.24
CA LEU A 2 -12.98 28.27 0.98
C LEU A 2 -13.48 27.11 0.09
N ASN A 3 -13.65 27.32 -1.22
CA ASN A 3 -14.26 26.34 -2.13
C ASN A 3 -13.28 25.54 -3.01
N GLN A 4 -11.97 25.78 -2.92
CA GLN A 4 -10.98 25.01 -3.70
C GLN A 4 -10.32 23.85 -2.93
N ILE A 5 -10.46 23.80 -1.60
CA ILE A 5 -9.76 22.80 -0.77
C ILE A 5 -10.60 21.52 -0.55
N ARG A 6 -11.92 21.57 -0.78
CA ARG A 6 -12.79 20.38 -0.69
C ARG A 6 -12.71 19.43 -1.89
N SER A 7 -12.04 19.82 -2.99
CA SER A 7 -12.05 19.05 -4.26
C SER A 7 -11.02 17.90 -4.31
N LYS A 8 -10.00 17.88 -3.43
CA LYS A 8 -8.97 16.81 -3.45
C LYS A 8 -9.27 15.59 -2.55
N ARG A 9 -10.29 15.63 -1.70
CA ARG A 9 -10.56 14.58 -0.69
C ARG A 9 -11.74 13.66 -0.99
N LEU A 10 -12.26 13.66 -2.21
CA LEU A 10 -13.33 12.75 -2.62
C LEU A 10 -13.06 12.11 -3.99
N LYS A 11 -11.85 11.55 -4.20
CA LYS A 11 -11.62 10.60 -5.28
C LYS A 11 -11.99 9.18 -4.82
N ILE A 12 -13.21 9.00 -4.35
CA ILE A 12 -13.86 7.70 -4.42
C ILE A 12 -14.39 7.63 -5.85
N PHE A 13 -13.57 7.06 -6.74
CA PHE A 13 -13.95 6.86 -8.13
C PHE A 13 -15.14 5.89 -8.17
N VAL A 14 -16.34 6.45 -8.30
CA VAL A 14 -17.44 5.76 -8.96
C VAL A 14 -16.93 5.31 -10.32
N LYS A 15 -17.11 4.04 -10.64
CA LYS A 15 -16.72 3.40 -11.90
C LYS A 15 -17.31 4.20 -13.07
N LEU A 16 -16.55 5.17 -13.62
CA LEU A 16 -16.97 5.92 -14.79
C LEU A 16 -16.93 4.97 -15.98
N ARG A 17 -18.10 4.42 -16.30
CA ARG A 17 -18.32 3.51 -17.42
C ARG A 17 -18.35 4.33 -18.71
N THR A 18 -17.21 4.88 -19.11
CA THR A 18 -17.04 5.43 -20.46
C THR A 18 -16.98 4.25 -21.42
N LYS A 19 -17.93 4.22 -22.37
CA LYS A 19 -18.11 3.22 -23.44
C LYS A 19 -16.94 2.23 -23.60
N ASN A 20 -17.14 1.01 -23.11
CA ASN A 20 -16.33 -0.20 -23.31
C ASN A 20 -14.91 -0.35 -22.70
N LYS A 21 -14.46 0.49 -21.75
CA LYS A 21 -13.21 0.20 -21.01
C LYS A 21 -13.42 0.23 -19.50
N VAL A 22 -13.25 -0.93 -18.86
CA VAL A 22 -13.13 -0.99 -17.39
C VAL A 22 -11.75 -0.44 -17.05
N ILE A 23 -11.71 0.74 -16.44
CA ILE A 23 -10.47 1.28 -15.87
C ILE A 23 -10.13 0.39 -14.67
N LYS A 24 -9.08 -0.43 -14.81
CA LYS A 24 -8.52 -1.19 -13.68
C LYS A 24 -7.74 -0.23 -12.79
N ILE A 25 -7.94 -0.36 -11.49
CA ILE A 25 -7.20 0.41 -10.48
C ILE A 25 -6.09 -0.47 -9.90
N LYS A 26 -4.85 0.00 -9.95
CA LYS A 26 -3.69 -0.70 -9.39
C LYS A 26 -3.52 -0.35 -7.92
N ILE A 27 -3.93 -1.27 -7.05
CA ILE A 27 -3.69 -1.22 -5.60
C ILE A 27 -2.39 -1.96 -5.32
N ALA A 28 -1.44 -1.28 -4.66
CA ALA A 28 -0.18 -1.88 -4.29
C ALA A 28 0.13 -1.71 -2.80
N ILE A 29 0.82 -2.69 -2.25
CA ILE A 29 1.44 -2.69 -0.94
C ILE A 29 2.94 -2.65 -1.14
N LEU A 30 3.63 -1.79 -0.41
CA LEU A 30 5.08 -1.77 -0.30
C LEU A 30 5.47 -2.12 1.13
N ALA A 31 6.06 -3.30 1.30
CA ALA A 31 6.59 -3.77 2.57
C ALA A 31 8.04 -3.31 2.79
N ASN A 32 8.59 -3.56 3.98
CA ASN A 32 9.92 -3.12 4.40
C ASN A 32 11.06 -4.09 3.99
N GLY A 33 10.97 -4.67 2.80
CA GLY A 33 11.94 -5.65 2.31
C GLY A 33 12.83 -5.13 1.19
N VAL A 34 13.67 -6.02 0.66
CA VAL A 34 14.62 -5.71 -0.39
C VAL A 34 13.93 -5.69 -1.74
N TRP A 35 14.26 -4.70 -2.55
CA TRP A 35 13.84 -4.57 -3.94
C TRP A 35 14.82 -3.68 -4.70
N ASP A 36 14.77 -3.73 -6.04
CA ASP A 36 15.54 -2.82 -6.89
C ASP A 36 14.89 -1.43 -6.94
N LEU A 37 15.63 -0.40 -6.56
CA LEU A 37 15.09 0.95 -6.42
C LEU A 37 14.72 1.59 -7.77
N GLU A 38 15.50 1.35 -8.82
CA GLU A 38 15.25 1.96 -10.13
C GLU A 38 14.04 1.34 -10.81
N TRP A 39 13.92 0.02 -10.75
CA TRP A 39 12.71 -0.69 -11.14
C TRP A 39 11.52 -0.25 -10.27
N GLY A 40 11.71 -0.14 -8.96
CA GLY A 40 10.67 0.25 -8.00
C GLY A 40 10.08 1.63 -8.30
N LYS A 41 10.92 2.61 -8.62
CA LYS A 41 10.50 3.94 -9.09
C LYS A 41 9.57 3.85 -10.30
N GLN A 42 9.86 2.98 -11.25
CA GLN A 42 9.01 2.81 -12.43
C GLN A 42 7.72 2.06 -12.10
N ALA A 43 7.81 0.99 -11.31
CA ALA A 43 6.65 0.19 -10.91
C ALA A 43 5.60 1.03 -10.15
N LEU A 44 6.05 1.93 -9.27
CA LEU A 44 5.17 2.79 -8.46
C LEU A 44 4.49 3.92 -9.24
N LYS A 45 4.97 4.30 -10.42
CA LYS A 45 4.31 5.33 -11.26
C LYS A 45 2.95 4.87 -11.76
N GLU A 46 2.77 3.57 -11.95
CA GLU A 46 1.52 2.97 -12.40
C GLU A 46 0.57 2.62 -11.25
N VAL A 47 0.97 2.89 -10.00
CA VAL A 47 0.17 2.56 -8.80
C VAL A 47 -0.79 3.69 -8.47
N ASP A 48 -2.08 3.40 -8.59
CA ASP A 48 -3.17 4.34 -8.29
C ASP A 48 -3.40 4.53 -6.79
N PHE A 49 -3.16 3.47 -6.00
CA PHE A 49 -3.28 3.51 -4.54
C PHE A 49 -2.17 2.72 -3.88
N LEU A 50 -1.26 3.42 -3.20
CA LEU A 50 -0.10 2.84 -2.54
C LEU A 50 -0.32 2.79 -1.02
N ILE A 51 -0.25 1.58 -0.47
CA ILE A 51 -0.21 1.31 0.96
C ILE A 51 1.23 0.95 1.32
N CYS A 52 1.82 1.59 2.32
CA CYS A 52 3.12 1.22 2.85
C CYS A 52 2.94 0.55 4.22
N ALA A 53 3.47 -0.66 4.36
CA ALA A 53 3.57 -1.33 5.65
C ALA A 53 4.83 -0.84 6.35
N ASP A 54 4.63 -0.07 7.43
CA ASP A 54 5.66 0.46 8.32
C ASP A 54 6.87 1.05 7.53
N GLY A 55 8.07 0.46 7.64
CA GLY A 55 9.28 0.96 6.97
C GLY A 55 9.23 0.96 5.43
N GLY A 56 8.23 0.33 4.81
CA GLY A 56 7.97 0.44 3.37
C GLY A 56 7.85 1.89 2.88
N ALA A 57 7.41 2.80 3.75
CA ALA A 57 7.32 4.23 3.45
C ALA A 57 8.69 4.87 3.15
N ASN A 58 9.78 4.33 3.70
CA ASN A 58 11.13 4.80 3.39
C ASN A 58 11.49 4.53 1.92
N TYR A 59 11.12 3.35 1.41
CA TYR A 59 11.35 2.99 0.01
C TYR A 59 10.44 3.77 -0.94
N ALA A 60 9.22 4.10 -0.52
CA ALA A 60 8.36 5.01 -1.27
C ALA A 60 9.00 6.41 -1.38
N ALA A 61 9.54 6.94 -0.29
CA ALA A 61 10.24 8.22 -0.26
C ALA A 61 11.47 8.24 -1.18
N LEU A 62 12.31 7.20 -1.13
CA LEU A 62 13.45 7.01 -2.06
C LEU A 62 13.00 6.92 -3.52
N SER A 63 11.77 6.45 -3.75
CA SER A 63 11.16 6.37 -5.08
C SER A 63 10.42 7.64 -5.49
N SER A 64 10.52 8.72 -4.69
CA SER A 64 9.79 9.98 -4.90
C SER A 64 8.26 9.80 -4.99
N ARG A 65 7.72 8.77 -4.31
CA ARG A 65 6.29 8.49 -4.23
C ARG A 65 5.81 8.72 -2.80
N ILE A 66 4.82 9.57 -2.64
CA ILE A 66 4.12 9.76 -1.36
C ILE A 66 3.08 8.64 -1.23
N PRO A 67 3.06 7.81 -0.18
CA PRO A 67 2.03 6.80 0.01
C PRO A 67 0.63 7.41 0.17
N ASP A 68 -0.40 6.66 -0.19
CA ASP A 68 -1.79 7.04 0.09
C ASP A 68 -2.19 6.65 1.53
N LEU A 69 -1.61 5.57 2.03
CA LEU A 69 -1.74 5.07 3.40
C LEU A 69 -0.38 4.54 3.90
N VAL A 70 -0.02 4.86 5.13
CA VAL A 70 1.02 4.16 5.90
C VAL A 70 0.35 3.48 7.09
N ILE A 71 0.67 2.21 7.31
CA ILE A 71 0.07 1.38 8.35
C ILE A 71 1.13 0.57 9.10
N GLY A 72 1.02 0.52 10.42
CA GLY A 72 1.90 -0.28 11.28
C GLY A 72 2.15 0.38 12.63
N ASP A 73 3.11 -0.12 13.40
CA ASP A 73 3.57 0.54 14.64
C ASP A 73 4.50 1.74 14.40
N LEU A 74 5.03 1.83 13.18
CA LEU A 74 5.81 2.95 12.65
C LEU A 74 7.17 3.06 13.35
N ASP A 75 7.77 1.93 13.74
CA ASP A 75 9.07 1.87 14.38
C ASP A 75 10.25 1.79 13.37
N SER A 76 9.98 1.34 12.14
CA SER A 76 11.00 1.22 11.09
C SER A 76 10.94 2.35 10.07
N ILE A 77 9.96 3.25 10.15
CA ILE A 77 9.90 4.47 9.33
C ILE A 77 10.83 5.56 9.86
N LEU A 78 11.56 6.23 8.98
CA LEU A 78 12.40 7.38 9.35
C LEU A 78 11.51 8.59 9.72
N PRO A 79 11.80 9.34 10.80
CA PRO A 79 10.98 10.46 11.26
C PRO A 79 10.71 11.52 10.19
N GLU A 80 11.70 11.82 9.34
CA GLU A 80 11.56 12.76 8.24
C GLU A 80 10.56 12.28 7.18
N ASN A 81 10.55 10.99 6.87
CA ASN A 81 9.65 10.39 5.91
C ASN A 81 8.22 10.33 6.46
N LEU A 82 8.05 10.01 7.75
CA LEU A 82 6.77 10.09 8.42
C LEU A 82 6.20 11.51 8.39
N SER A 83 7.02 12.50 8.76
CA SER A 83 6.63 13.91 8.73
C SER A 83 6.24 14.36 7.31
N GLN A 84 6.96 13.91 6.28
CA GLN A 84 6.64 14.19 4.89
C GLN A 84 5.29 13.56 4.48
N CYS A 85 5.02 12.33 4.89
CA CYS A 85 3.73 11.66 4.64
C CYS A 85 2.57 12.47 5.24
N GLU A 86 2.66 12.84 6.52
CA GLU A 86 1.65 13.63 7.23
C GLU A 86 1.40 14.98 6.54
N LYS A 87 2.47 15.73 6.22
CA LYS A 87 2.38 17.02 5.52
C LYS A 87 1.75 16.91 4.13
N SER A 88 1.95 15.78 3.47
CA SER A 88 1.44 15.53 2.11
C SER A 88 0.00 14.99 2.11
N GLY A 89 -0.61 14.81 3.28
CA GLY A 89 -1.98 14.32 3.43
C GLY A 89 -2.13 12.81 3.29
N CYS A 90 -1.04 12.05 3.43
CA CYS A 90 -1.08 10.59 3.57
C CYS A 90 -1.92 10.22 4.80
N LEU A 91 -2.74 9.17 4.70
CA LEU A 91 -3.41 8.61 5.87
C LEU A 91 -2.40 7.80 6.69
N ILE A 92 -2.38 8.00 8.00
CA ILE A 92 -1.53 7.25 8.92
C ILE A 92 -2.42 6.42 9.84
N GLU A 93 -2.28 5.10 9.78
CA GLU A 93 -2.95 4.16 10.67
C GLU A 93 -1.92 3.53 11.60
N ARG A 94 -1.78 4.10 12.80
CA ARG A 94 -0.85 3.62 13.81
C ARG A 94 -1.47 2.51 14.64
N TYR A 95 -0.73 1.42 14.81
CA TYR A 95 -1.07 0.30 15.67
C TYR A 95 -0.05 0.16 16.82
N PRO A 96 -0.39 -0.51 17.93
CA PRO A 96 0.60 -0.87 18.94
C PRO A 96 1.62 -1.88 18.37
N CYS A 97 2.81 -1.95 18.99
CA CYS A 97 3.82 -2.96 18.66
C CYS A 97 3.37 -4.36 19.13
N GLU A 98 2.77 -4.44 20.32
CA GLU A 98 2.12 -5.64 20.82
C GLU A 98 0.74 -5.80 20.16
N LYS A 99 0.71 -6.57 19.08
CA LYS A 99 -0.48 -6.96 18.31
C LYS A 99 -0.29 -8.36 17.75
N ASP A 100 -1.40 -9.01 17.42
CA ASP A 100 -1.37 -10.36 16.84
C ASP A 100 -1.00 -10.31 15.35
N GLU A 101 -1.38 -9.24 14.65
CA GLU A 101 -1.14 -9.09 13.22
C GLU A 101 0.19 -8.41 12.88
N THR A 102 0.84 -8.85 11.81
CA THR A 102 1.99 -8.14 11.24
C THR A 102 1.56 -6.87 10.49
N ASP A 103 2.46 -5.91 10.29
CA ASP A 103 2.12 -4.69 9.52
C ASP A 103 1.75 -5.01 8.06
N LEU A 104 2.30 -6.09 7.49
CA LEU A 104 1.90 -6.56 6.16
C LEU A 104 0.48 -7.14 6.16
N GLU A 105 0.08 -7.87 7.20
CA GLU A 105 -1.28 -8.37 7.35
C GLU A 105 -2.28 -7.22 7.42
N LEU A 106 -1.98 -6.21 8.23
CA LEU A 106 -2.79 -5.00 8.32
C LEU A 106 -2.90 -4.28 6.96
N ALA A 107 -1.78 -4.16 6.24
CA ALA A 107 -1.77 -3.57 4.89
C ALA A 107 -2.61 -4.38 3.88
N LEU A 108 -2.54 -5.72 3.94
CA LEU A 108 -3.34 -6.62 3.11
C LEU A 108 -4.83 -6.48 3.39
N LEU A 109 -5.24 -6.39 4.66
CA LEU A 109 -6.64 -6.15 5.04
C LEU A 109 -7.17 -4.84 4.44
N ARG A 110 -6.37 -3.77 4.46
CA ARG A 110 -6.73 -2.48 3.86
C ARG A 110 -6.77 -2.52 2.34
N ALA A 111 -5.83 -3.22 1.72
CA ALA A 111 -5.84 -3.44 0.28
C ALA A 111 -7.06 -4.26 -0.16
N GLU A 112 -7.43 -5.29 0.62
CA GLU A 112 -8.58 -6.14 0.39
C GLU A 112 -9.90 -5.37 0.46
N GLU A 113 -10.08 -4.58 1.51
CA GLU A 113 -11.24 -3.72 1.72
C GLU A 113 -11.47 -2.84 0.49
N ARG A 114 -10.40 -2.17 0.04
CA ARG A 114 -10.44 -1.27 -1.10
C ARG A 114 -10.65 -2.00 -2.43
N ALA A 115 -9.96 -3.13 -2.63
CA ALA A 115 -10.12 -3.96 -3.82
C ALA A 115 -11.56 -4.47 -3.94
N ARG A 116 -12.15 -4.92 -2.83
CA ARG A 116 -13.55 -5.36 -2.76
C ARG A 116 -14.52 -4.25 -3.17
N MET A 117 -14.33 -3.03 -2.67
CA MET A 117 -15.16 -1.87 -3.03
C MET A 117 -15.07 -1.52 -4.53
N LEU A 118 -13.91 -1.70 -5.14
CA LEU A 118 -13.66 -1.39 -6.55
C LEU A 118 -14.00 -2.56 -7.50
N GLY A 119 -14.26 -3.75 -6.96
CA GLY A 119 -14.43 -4.98 -7.73
C GLY A 119 -13.12 -5.47 -8.35
N GLU A 120 -11.98 -5.13 -7.75
CA GLU A 120 -10.66 -5.60 -8.13
C GLU A 120 -10.31 -6.89 -7.39
N ARG A 121 -9.45 -7.69 -8.03
CA ARG A 121 -8.92 -8.94 -7.47
C ARG A 121 -7.41 -9.02 -7.45
N ASP A 122 -6.73 -8.15 -8.20
CA ASP A 122 -5.27 -8.07 -8.20
C ASP A 122 -4.82 -7.10 -7.09
N ILE A 123 -3.89 -7.53 -6.23
CA ILE A 123 -3.19 -6.70 -5.25
C ILE A 123 -1.70 -6.89 -5.53
N TRP A 124 -0.98 -5.79 -5.77
CA TRP A 124 0.45 -5.84 -6.04
C TRP A 124 1.23 -5.77 -4.73
N LEU A 125 2.18 -6.68 -4.53
CA LEU A 125 2.97 -6.72 -3.30
C LEU A 125 4.45 -6.59 -3.62
N TYR A 126 5.01 -5.43 -3.26
CA TYR A 126 6.41 -5.12 -3.44
C TYR A 126 7.17 -5.19 -2.11
N GLY A 127 8.46 -5.53 -2.17
CA GLY A 127 9.32 -5.55 -0.99
C GLY A 127 8.91 -6.59 0.06
N ALA A 128 8.23 -7.67 -0.31
CA ALA A 128 7.86 -8.74 0.63
C ALA A 128 8.96 -9.79 0.84
N THR A 129 10.15 -9.59 0.27
CA THR A 129 11.33 -10.45 0.46
C THR A 129 12.37 -9.71 1.28
N GLY A 130 13.23 -10.43 2.02
CA GLY A 130 14.23 -9.77 2.85
C GLY A 130 15.22 -10.75 3.47
N LYS A 131 16.00 -10.25 4.44
CA LYS A 131 17.06 -11.03 5.09
C LYS A 131 16.54 -12.12 6.05
N ARG A 132 15.31 -11.94 6.56
CA ARG A 132 14.67 -12.84 7.52
C ARG A 132 13.79 -13.86 6.79
N ILE A 133 14.25 -15.11 6.75
CA ILE A 133 13.57 -16.20 6.06
C ILE A 133 12.23 -16.57 6.72
N ASP A 134 12.15 -16.47 8.05
CA ASP A 134 10.95 -16.66 8.83
C ASP A 134 9.85 -15.66 8.44
N HIS A 135 10.20 -14.37 8.31
CA HIS A 135 9.27 -13.35 7.81
C HIS A 135 8.84 -13.64 6.37
N PHE A 136 9.78 -14.04 5.52
CA PHE A 136 9.45 -14.36 4.13
C PHE A 136 8.47 -15.54 4.03
N LEU A 137 8.66 -16.60 4.83
CA LEU A 137 7.72 -17.73 4.88
C LEU A 137 6.34 -17.31 5.39
N GLY A 138 6.29 -16.43 6.40
CA GLY A 138 5.03 -15.81 6.85
C GLY A 138 4.33 -15.05 5.71
N ASN A 139 5.07 -14.23 4.96
CA ASN A 139 4.52 -13.50 3.81
C ASN A 139 3.98 -14.45 2.74
N VAL A 140 4.66 -15.56 2.45
CA VAL A 140 4.19 -16.57 1.49
C VAL A 140 2.89 -17.23 1.98
N ALA A 141 2.79 -17.56 3.29
CA ALA A 141 1.58 -18.11 3.88
C ALA A 141 0.38 -17.14 3.74
N LEU A 142 0.62 -15.84 3.95
CA LEU A 142 -0.40 -14.80 3.75
C LEU A 142 -0.84 -14.69 2.29
N MET A 143 0.09 -14.73 1.35
CA MET A 143 -0.25 -14.72 -0.08
C MET A 143 -1.13 -15.92 -0.45
N LEU A 144 -0.87 -17.09 0.15
CA LEU A 144 -1.67 -18.30 -0.07
C LEU A 144 -3.10 -18.15 0.49
N ASP A 145 -3.25 -17.60 1.69
CA ASP A 145 -4.58 -17.31 2.27
C ASP A 145 -5.40 -16.37 1.37
N TYR A 146 -4.76 -15.30 0.87
CA TYR A 146 -5.40 -14.39 -0.08
C TYR A 146 -5.76 -15.05 -1.42
N ALA A 147 -4.92 -15.96 -1.91
CA ALA A 147 -5.24 -16.76 -3.09
C ALA A 147 -6.48 -17.64 -2.88
N GLN A 148 -6.62 -18.26 -1.71
CA GLN A 148 -7.80 -19.06 -1.34
C GLN A 148 -9.08 -18.20 -1.24
N LYS A 149 -8.94 -16.93 -0.83
CA LYS A 149 -10.04 -15.93 -0.86
C LYS A 149 -10.38 -15.43 -2.27
N GLY A 150 -9.65 -15.85 -3.30
CA GLY A 150 -9.88 -15.49 -4.70
C GLY A 150 -9.20 -14.19 -5.15
N TYR A 151 -8.26 -13.66 -4.35
CA TYR A 151 -7.39 -12.56 -4.76
C TYR A 151 -6.15 -13.10 -5.47
N ARG A 152 -5.49 -12.24 -6.25
CA ARG A 152 -4.22 -12.52 -6.91
C ARG A 152 -3.19 -11.55 -6.37
N ILE A 153 -2.26 -12.06 -5.58
CA ILE A 153 -1.08 -11.29 -5.18
C ILE A 153 -0.10 -11.32 -6.35
N ARG A 154 0.31 -10.13 -6.81
CA ARG A 154 1.16 -9.90 -7.99
C ARG A 154 2.53 -9.38 -7.60
#